data_AF-A0A5K1EPX6-F1
#
_entry.id   AF-A0A5K1EPX6-F1
#
_cell.length_a   1.000
_cell.length_b   1.000
_cell.length_c   1.000
_cell.angle_alpha   90.00
_cell.angle_beta   90.00
_cell.angle_gamma   90.00
#
_symmetry.space_group_name_H-M   'P 1'
#
loop_
_entity.id
_entity.type
_entity.pdbx_description
1 polymer ?
#
loop_
_entity_poly.entity_id
_entity_poly.type
_entity_poly.pdbx_seq_one_letter_code
_entity_poly.pdbx_strand_id
1 'polypeptide(L)' 'AYQVFEKMSQRDLVAWNSMAAGCALHGLYDDVICLVLEMQQAGLKPNSSTLVSVLPVL' A
#
# COMPACT_ATOMS: atom_id res chain seq x y z
N ALA A 1 -10.12 -7.69 -0.32
CA ALA A 1 -8.75 -7.30 -0.71
C ALA A 1 -7.75 -7.61 0.40
N TYR A 2 -7.91 -7.04 1.61
CA TYR A 2 -7.01 -7.25 2.75
C TYR A 2 -6.73 -8.72 3.12
N GLN A 3 -7.77 -9.56 3.25
CA GLN A 3 -7.57 -10.98 3.59
C GLN A 3 -6.77 -11.78 2.55
N VAL A 4 -6.82 -11.37 1.28
CA VAL A 4 -6.04 -12.02 0.21
C VAL A 4 -4.60 -11.54 0.30
N PHE A 5 -4.41 -10.23 0.44
CA PHE A 5 -3.11 -9.61 0.63
C PHE A 5 -2.36 -10.21 1.82
N GLU A 6 -3.04 -10.42 2.95
CA GLU A 6 -2.47 -11.05 4.15
C GLU A 6 -1.96 -12.48 3.93
N LYS A 7 -2.65 -13.24 3.06
CA LYS A 7 -2.30 -14.63 2.75
C LYS A 7 -1.20 -14.76 1.70
N MET A 8 -0.76 -13.66 1.07
CA MET A 8 0.31 -13.70 0.07
C MET A 8 1.67 -13.92 0.75
N SER A 9 2.30 -15.05 0.45
CA SER A 9 3.66 -15.37 0.94
C SER A 9 4.72 -14.41 0.40
N GLN A 10 4.54 -13.92 -0.82
CA GLN A 10 5.30 -12.81 -1.38
C GLN A 10 4.34 -11.80 -2.01
N ARG A 11 4.48 -10.54 -1.58
CA ARG A 11 3.72 -9.41 -2.10
C ARG A 11 4.63 -8.65 -3.04
N ASP A 12 4.21 -8.52 -4.29
CA ASP A 12 4.92 -7.69 -5.27
C ASP A 12 4.47 -6.22 -5.19
N LEU A 13 5.15 -5.36 -5.93
CA LEU A 13 4.87 -3.92 -5.98
C LEU A 13 3.41 -3.61 -6.38
N VAL A 14 2.83 -4.45 -7.24
CA VAL A 14 1.45 -4.27 -7.71
C VAL A 14 0.46 -4.58 -6.60
N ALA A 15 0.68 -5.63 -5.81
CA ALA A 15 -0.14 -5.97 -4.66
C ALA A 15 -0.14 -4.86 -3.59
N TRP A 16 1.04 -4.33 -3.26
CA TRP A 16 1.18 -3.20 -2.33
C TRP A 16 0.44 -1.95 -2.82
N ASN A 17 0.66 -1.57 -4.08
CA ASN A 17 -0.01 -0.41 -4.67
C ASN A 17 -1.52 -0.57 -4.73
N SER A 18 -2.01 -1.78 -5.05
CA SER A 18 -3.43 -2.08 -5.10
C SER A 18 -4.08 -1.95 -3.72
N MET A 19 -3.40 -2.40 -2.66
CA MET A 19 -3.91 -2.22 -1.30
C MET A 19 -3.85 -0.78 -0.83
N ALA A 20 -2.75 -0.07 -1.06
CA ALA A 20 -2.63 1.34 -0.69
C ALA A 20 -3.70 2.20 -1.38
N ALA A 21 -3.92 1.99 -2.69
CA ALA A 21 -4.98 2.69 -3.42
C ALA A 21 -6.38 2.35 -2.86
N GLY A 22 -6.61 1.07 -2.52
CA GLY A 22 -7.84 0.64 -1.88
C GLY A 22 -8.07 1.34 -0.54
N CYS A 23 -7.06 1.43 0.33
CA CYS A 23 -7.17 2.14 1.60
C CYS A 23 -7.41 3.64 1.39
N ALA A 24 -6.69 4.28 0.48
CA ALA A 24 -6.84 5.70 0.17
C ALA A 24 -8.27 6.05 -0.31
N LEU A 25 -8.85 5.21 -1.17
CA LEU A 25 -10.23 5.38 -1.67
C LEU A 25 -11.29 5.30 -0.56
N HIS A 26 -11.02 4.56 0.51
CA HIS A 26 -11.94 4.42 1.65
C HIS A 26 -11.61 5.40 2.80
N GLY A 27 -10.67 6.33 2.60
CA GLY A 27 -10.26 7.29 3.63
C GLY A 27 -9.44 6.68 4.77
N LEU A 28 -8.89 5.47 4.57
CA LEU A 28 -8.09 4.75 5.56
C LEU A 28 -6.63 5.19 5.50
N TYR A 29 -6.38 6.46 5.81
CA TYR A 29 -5.08 7.10 5.58
C TYR A 29 -3.96 6.56 6.46
N ASP A 30 -4.26 6.21 7.72
CA ASP A 30 -3.29 5.56 8.61
C ASP A 30 -2.84 4.21 8.04
N ASP A 31 -3.78 3.42 7.50
CA ASP A 31 -3.48 2.15 6.84
C ASP A 31 -2.64 2.35 5.57
N VAL A 32 -2.86 3.43 4.81
CA VAL A 32 -2.02 3.77 3.65
C VAL A 32 -0.57 4.00 4.09
N ILE A 33 -0.34 4.80 5.14
CA ILE A 33 1.01 5.08 5.65
C ILE A 33 1.65 3.78 6.14
N CYS A 34 0.94 2.98 6.92
CA CYS A 34 1.42 1.69 7.41
C CYS A 34 1.83 0.77 6.27
N LEU A 35 1.01 0.66 5.22
CA LEU A 35 1.31 -0.16 4.04
C LEU A 35 2.56 0.35 3.30
N VAL A 36 2.75 1.65 3.16
CA VAL A 36 3.95 2.21 2.50
C VAL A 36 5.21 1.94 3.33
N LEU A 37 5.13 2.02 4.65
CA LEU A 37 6.24 1.71 5.55
C LEU A 37 6.61 0.22 5.51
N GLU A 38 5.62 -0.67 5.57
CA GLU A 38 5.86 -2.11 5.45
C GLU A 38 6.44 -2.49 4.08
N MET A 39 5.97 -1.86 3.01
CA MET A 39 6.51 -2.03 1.66
C MET A 39 8.01 -1.67 1.62
N GLN A 40 8.41 -0.56 2.25
CA GLN A 40 9.82 -0.15 2.35
C GLN A 40 10.64 -1.14 3.18
N GLN A 41 10.10 -1.64 4.29
CA GLN A 41 10.76 -2.67 5.12
C GLN A 41 10.94 -3.99 4.38
N ALA A 42 10.03 -4.32 3.46
CA ALA A 42 10.15 -5.45 2.54
C ALA A 42 11.19 -5.23 1.42
N GLY A 43 11.89 -4.09 1.41
CA GLY A 43 12.91 -3.74 0.41
C GLY A 43 12.33 -3.23 -0.91
N LEU A 44 11.03 -2.97 -0.97
CA LEU A 44 10.38 -2.42 -2.16
C LEU A 44 10.32 -0.90 -2.08
N LYS A 45 10.73 -0.23 -3.15
CA LYS A 45 10.73 1.24 -3.21
C LYS A 45 9.37 1.74 -3.70
N PRO A 46 8.71 2.67 -2.98
CA PRO A 46 7.50 3.35 -3.45
C PRO A 46 7.70 3.94 -4.84
N ASN A 47 6.70 3.78 -5.71
CA ASN A 47 6.72 4.30 -7.07
C ASN A 47 5.63 5.37 -7.25
N SER A 48 5.47 5.87 -8.48
CA SER A 48 4.46 6.88 -8.81
C SER A 48 3.04 6.46 -8.42
N SER A 49 2.67 5.18 -8.59
CA SER A 49 1.37 4.65 -8.16
C SER A 49 1.19 4.68 -6.64
N THR A 50 2.25 4.36 -5.89
CA THR A 50 2.24 4.48 -4.43
C THR A 50 2.01 5.94 -4.01
N LEU A 51 2.73 6.88 -4.64
CA LEU A 51 2.62 8.31 -4.31
C LEU A 51 1.22 8.87 -4.57
N VAL A 52 0.53 8.43 -5.63
CA VAL A 52 -0.87 8.80 -5.88
C VAL A 52 -1.79 8.41 -4.73
N SER A 53 -1.51 7.27 -4.08
CA SER A 53 -2.30 6.80 -2.94
C SER A 53 -1.98 7.55 -1.64
N VAL A 54 -0.76 8.09 -1.52
CA VAL A 54 -0.30 8.86 -0.35
C VAL A 54 -0.67 10.34 -0.45
N LEU A 55 -0.83 10.91 -1.65
CA LEU A 55 -1.16 12.32 -1.85
C LEU A 55 -2.35 12.82 -1.01
N PRO A 56 -3.47 12.09 -0.89
CA PRO A 56 -4.61 12.53 -0.07
C PRO A 56 -4.36 12.48 1.45
N VAL A 57 -3.27 11.84 1.89
CA VAL A 57 -2.90 11.68 3.29
C VAL A 57 -2.08 12.88 3.80
N LEU A 58 -1.44 13.63 2.90
CA LEU A 58 -0.64 14.82 3.19
C LEU A 58 -1.53 16.07 3.33
#